data_AF-A0A815VPZ8-F1
#
_entry.id   AF-A0A815VPZ8-F1
#
_cell.length_a   1.000
_cell.length_b   1.000
_cell.length_c   1.000
_cell.angle_alpha   90.00
_cell.angle_beta   90.00
_cell.angle_gamma   90.00
#
_symmetry.space_group_name_H-M   'P 1'
#
loop_
_entity.id
_entity.type
_entity.pdbx_description
1 polymer ?
#
loop_
_entity_poly.entity_id
_entity_poly.type
_entity_poly.pdbx_seq_one_letter_code
_entity_poly.pdbx_strand_id
1 'polypeptide(L)'
;MKDMQPDKHKLKLAHLYFIPKAHKPNISVRPIIASINAPARCISSFLDKLLSPIFDQVARKTTLINGIDLVRALEKYRDNCRLLPTTQFITSDVTDLYTMIPRDGALAALGHFCIRHSADRKIGNLLVDTILQLARTVLDTNSFAYNYKYYKQTKGGAMGLPFTMVLANIYMLEWKQPLIQHQAEQNELYGR
;
A
#
# COMPACT_ATOMS: atom_id res chain seq x y z
N MET A 1 33.83 -3.46 -10.08
CA MET A 1 32.99 -2.28 -9.76
C MET A 1 32.65 -1.40 -10.98
N LYS A 2 33.17 -1.68 -12.20
CA LYS A 2 32.84 -0.93 -13.43
C LYS A 2 31.49 -1.34 -14.07
N ASP A 3 30.93 -2.50 -13.70
CA ASP A 3 29.73 -3.07 -14.35
C ASP A 3 28.40 -2.68 -13.71
N MET A 4 28.40 -1.73 -12.76
CA MET A 4 27.19 -1.21 -12.10
C MET A 4 26.92 0.26 -12.44
N GLN A 5 27.41 0.74 -13.60
CA GLN A 5 26.99 2.07 -14.06
C GLN A 5 25.58 1.99 -14.65
N PRO A 6 24.64 2.81 -14.17
CA PRO A 6 23.30 2.84 -14.73
C PRO A 6 23.35 3.35 -16.18
N ASP A 7 22.64 2.64 -17.07
CA ASP A 7 22.50 3.02 -18.47
C ASP A 7 21.70 4.34 -18.58
N LYS A 8 22.41 5.40 -18.99
CA LYS A 8 21.87 6.76 -19.14
C LYS A 8 20.75 6.85 -20.18
N HIS A 9 20.65 5.90 -21.11
CA HIS A 9 19.60 5.86 -22.13
C HIS A 9 18.32 5.16 -21.64
N LYS A 10 18.43 4.34 -20.58
CA LYS A 10 17.30 3.65 -19.96
C LYS A 10 16.69 4.42 -18.79
N LEU A 11 17.50 5.12 -18.01
CA LEU A 11 17.00 5.97 -16.93
C LEU A 11 16.32 7.21 -17.49
N LYS A 12 15.06 7.39 -17.15
CA LYS A 12 14.33 8.64 -17.40
C LYS A 12 13.78 9.16 -16.09
N LEU A 13 13.87 10.46 -15.91
CA LEU A 13 13.20 11.09 -14.79
C LEU A 13 11.68 10.86 -14.92
N ALA A 14 11.01 10.63 -13.80
CA ALA A 14 9.57 10.48 -13.82
C ALA A 14 8.89 11.80 -14.18
N HIS A 15 7.72 11.73 -14.81
CA HIS A 15 6.93 12.91 -15.17
C HIS A 15 5.54 12.84 -14.54
N LEU A 16 5.03 14.00 -14.12
CA LEU A 16 3.68 14.14 -13.58
C LEU A 16 2.68 14.38 -14.72
N TYR A 17 1.61 13.58 -14.74
CA TYR A 17 0.45 13.80 -15.60
C TYR A 17 -0.84 13.60 -14.80
N PHE A 18 -1.97 14.02 -15.37
CA PHE A 18 -3.25 14.03 -14.68
C PHE A 18 -4.29 13.19 -15.43
N ILE A 19 -4.98 12.31 -14.72
CA ILE A 19 -6.09 11.52 -15.26
C ILE A 19 -7.42 12.08 -14.71
N PRO A 20 -8.40 12.44 -15.55
CA PRO A 20 -9.71 12.90 -15.09
C PRO A 20 -10.47 11.82 -14.30
N LYS A 21 -11.12 12.20 -13.19
CA LYS A 21 -12.09 11.37 -12.47
C LYS A 21 -13.48 11.59 -13.06
N ALA A 22 -13.80 10.90 -14.16
CA ALA A 22 -15.04 11.09 -14.93
C ALA A 22 -16.35 10.91 -14.12
N HIS A 23 -16.30 10.24 -12.97
CA HIS A 23 -17.45 9.99 -12.10
C HIS A 23 -17.69 11.08 -11.03
N LYS A 24 -16.90 12.17 -10.99
CA LYS A 24 -17.07 13.25 -10.02
C LYS A 24 -17.63 14.51 -10.70
N PRO A 25 -18.59 15.21 -10.06
CA PRO A 25 -19.28 16.37 -10.66
C PRO A 25 -18.38 17.60 -10.87
N ASN A 26 -17.26 17.68 -10.14
CA ASN A 26 -16.21 18.69 -10.36
C ASN A 26 -15.05 18.05 -11.13
N ILE A 27 -14.32 18.83 -11.96
CA ILE A 27 -13.12 18.41 -12.70
C ILE A 27 -12.01 18.00 -11.73
N SER A 28 -12.16 16.83 -11.13
CA SER A 28 -11.22 16.24 -10.20
C SER A 28 -10.27 15.38 -11.00
N VAL A 29 -8.97 15.51 -10.74
CA VAL A 29 -7.93 14.76 -11.43
C VAL A 29 -7.19 13.85 -10.46
N ARG A 30 -6.59 12.77 -10.99
CA ARG A 30 -5.63 11.92 -10.30
C ARG A 30 -4.23 12.29 -10.79
N PRO A 31 -3.36 12.87 -9.94
CA PRO A 31 -1.96 13.05 -10.30
C PRO A 31 -1.27 11.69 -10.36
N ILE A 32 -0.66 11.34 -11.49
CA ILE A 32 0.12 10.12 -11.65
C ILE A 32 1.56 10.47 -12.01
N ILE A 33 2.49 9.87 -11.28
CA ILE A 33 3.92 9.98 -11.55
C ILE A 33 4.34 8.78 -12.41
N ALA A 34 4.59 9.02 -13.70
CA ALA A 34 5.08 8.01 -14.65
C ALA A 34 6.50 7.56 -14.29
N SER A 35 6.62 6.57 -13.41
CA SER A 35 7.90 6.12 -12.86
C SER A 35 8.49 4.89 -13.56
N ILE A 36 8.01 4.55 -14.77
CA ILE A 36 8.35 3.27 -15.42
C ILE A 36 9.85 3.06 -15.62
N ASN A 37 10.60 4.15 -15.84
CA ASN A 37 12.06 4.16 -16.03
C ASN A 37 12.79 4.91 -14.91
N ALA A 38 12.13 5.11 -13.77
CA ALA A 38 12.71 5.82 -12.63
C ALA A 38 13.81 4.99 -11.96
N PRO A 39 14.83 5.62 -11.34
CA PRO A 39 15.97 4.93 -10.73
C PRO A 39 15.58 3.85 -9.72
N ALA A 40 14.53 4.07 -8.93
CA ALA A 40 14.07 3.12 -7.92
C ALA A 40 13.08 2.06 -8.43
N ARG A 41 12.76 2.03 -9.73
CA ARG A 41 11.78 1.07 -10.29
C ARG A 41 12.18 -0.37 -10.02
N CYS A 42 13.45 -0.71 -10.20
CA CYS A 42 13.94 -2.08 -9.99
C CYS A 42 13.85 -2.51 -8.54
N ILE A 43 14.28 -1.64 -7.61
CA ILE A 43 14.17 -1.89 -6.16
C ILE A 43 12.69 -2.02 -5.77
N SER A 44 11.85 -1.14 -6.29
CA SER A 44 10.41 -1.17 -6.04
C SER A 44 9.76 -2.47 -6.52
N SER A 45 10.08 -2.94 -7.74
CA SER A 45 9.58 -4.23 -8.24
C SER A 45 10.09 -5.41 -7.42
N PHE A 46 11.33 -5.35 -6.96
CA PHE A 46 11.92 -6.40 -6.14
C PHE A 46 11.21 -6.50 -4.79
N LEU A 47 11.02 -5.37 -4.09
CA LEU A 47 10.31 -5.33 -2.81
C LEU A 47 8.85 -5.79 -2.94
N ASP A 48 8.16 -5.38 -4.01
CA ASP A 48 6.80 -5.83 -4.29
C ASP A 48 6.73 -7.36 -4.45
N LYS A 49 7.60 -7.95 -5.28
CA LYS A 49 7.66 -9.42 -5.44
C LYS A 49 7.98 -10.16 -4.14
N LEU A 50 8.78 -9.56 -3.27
CA LEU A 50 9.16 -10.15 -1.99
C LEU A 50 8.02 -10.10 -0.96
N LEU A 51 7.32 -8.97 -0.87
CA LEU A 51 6.39 -8.68 0.22
C LEU A 51 4.93 -9.00 -0.11
N SER A 52 4.50 -8.83 -1.36
CA SER A 52 3.11 -9.00 -1.76
C SER A 52 2.56 -10.42 -1.47
N PRO A 53 3.28 -11.52 -1.74
CA PRO A 53 2.79 -12.86 -1.40
C PRO A 53 2.53 -13.06 0.10
N ILE A 54 3.39 -12.48 0.94
CA ILE A 54 3.28 -12.54 2.40
C ILE A 54 2.08 -11.72 2.85
N PHE A 55 1.95 -10.50 2.32
CA PHE A 55 0.81 -9.64 2.59
C PHE A 55 -0.50 -10.33 2.20
N ASP A 56 -0.60 -10.89 1.01
CA ASP A 56 -1.82 -11.54 0.51
C ASP A 56 -2.22 -12.76 1.34
N GLN A 57 -1.24 -13.50 1.89
CA GLN A 57 -1.50 -14.61 2.81
C GLN A 57 -2.10 -14.11 4.13
N VAL A 58 -1.59 -13.00 4.67
CA VAL A 58 -2.05 -12.44 5.95
C VAL A 58 -3.40 -11.72 5.79
N ALA A 59 -3.52 -10.91 4.73
CA ALA A 59 -4.67 -10.07 4.47
C ALA A 59 -5.92 -10.84 4.05
N ARG A 60 -5.76 -12.04 3.45
CA ARG A 60 -6.87 -12.91 3.01
C ARG A 60 -7.92 -13.18 4.09
N LYS A 61 -7.54 -13.19 5.36
CA LYS A 61 -8.47 -13.45 6.48
C LYS A 61 -9.29 -12.23 6.91
N THR A 62 -8.87 -11.03 6.51
CA THR A 62 -9.37 -9.76 7.07
C THR A 62 -9.79 -8.76 5.98
N THR A 63 -9.83 -9.20 4.72
CA THR A 63 -10.09 -8.36 3.54
C THR A 63 -11.16 -9.05 2.71
N LEU A 64 -12.19 -8.31 2.34
CA LEU A 64 -13.23 -8.74 1.42
C LEU A 64 -12.72 -8.47 0.01
N ILE A 65 -12.59 -9.51 -0.82
CA ILE A 65 -11.97 -9.35 -2.15
C ILE A 65 -12.97 -8.70 -3.11
N ASN A 66 -14.26 -8.99 -2.94
CA ASN A 66 -15.32 -8.50 -3.80
C ASN A 66 -16.69 -8.48 -3.07
N GLY A 67 -17.72 -8.03 -3.79
CA GLY A 67 -19.09 -7.95 -3.25
C GLY A 67 -19.70 -9.31 -2.88
N ILE A 68 -19.28 -10.41 -3.51
CA ILE A 68 -19.75 -11.75 -3.16
C ILE A 68 -19.24 -12.15 -1.77
N ASP A 69 -17.98 -11.82 -1.46
CA ASP A 69 -17.43 -12.08 -0.12
C ASP A 69 -18.17 -11.27 0.95
N LEU A 70 -18.55 -10.03 0.65
CA LEU A 70 -19.38 -9.22 1.55
C LEU A 70 -20.75 -9.86 1.80
N VAL A 71 -21.43 -10.29 0.74
CA VAL A 71 -22.74 -10.96 0.85
C VAL A 71 -22.63 -12.22 1.69
N ARG A 72 -21.64 -13.09 1.42
CA ARG A 72 -21.39 -14.31 2.21
C ARG A 72 -21.09 -14.00 3.68
N ALA A 73 -20.33 -12.94 3.95
CA ALA A 73 -20.03 -12.53 5.31
C ALA A 73 -21.30 -12.05 6.04
N LEU A 74 -22.18 -11.31 5.37
CA LEU A 74 -23.47 -10.86 5.90
C LEU A 74 -24.45 -12.01 6.10
N GLU A 75 -24.51 -12.98 5.20
CA GLU A 75 -25.31 -14.20 5.37
C GLU A 75 -24.87 -14.98 6.60
N LYS A 76 -23.55 -15.20 6.76
CA LYS A 76 -23.02 -15.83 7.97
C LYS A 76 -23.33 -15.01 9.23
N TYR A 77 -23.29 -13.68 9.14
CA TYR A 77 -23.62 -12.79 10.25
C TYR A 77 -25.11 -12.92 10.65
N ARG A 78 -26.01 -13.00 9.66
CA ARG A 78 -27.43 -13.27 9.84
C ARG A 78 -27.67 -14.65 10.45
N ASP A 79 -27.04 -15.69 9.93
CA ASP A 79 -27.24 -17.08 10.36
C ASP A 79 -26.79 -17.30 11.81
N ASN A 80 -25.88 -16.47 12.31
CA ASN A 80 -25.50 -16.42 13.73
C ASN A 80 -26.43 -15.52 14.58
N CYS A 81 -27.59 -15.12 14.06
CA CYS A 81 -28.58 -14.25 14.69
C CYS A 81 -28.03 -12.86 15.08
N ARG A 82 -27.02 -12.34 14.36
CA ARG A 82 -26.37 -11.05 14.67
C ARG A 82 -26.87 -9.90 13.82
N LEU A 83 -27.48 -10.19 12.67
CA LEU A 83 -28.10 -9.19 11.81
C LEU A 83 -29.52 -8.88 12.34
N LEU A 84 -29.61 -7.81 13.13
CA LEU A 84 -30.85 -7.38 13.79
C LEU A 84 -31.46 -6.17 13.08
N PRO A 85 -32.75 -5.87 13.29
CA PRO A 85 -33.36 -4.64 12.79
C PRO A 85 -32.69 -3.36 13.30
N THR A 86 -31.97 -3.45 14.43
CA THR A 86 -31.20 -2.35 15.03
C THR A 86 -29.75 -2.29 14.54
N THR A 87 -29.31 -3.22 13.69
CA THR A 87 -27.94 -3.22 13.16
C THR A 87 -27.72 -2.02 12.25
N GLN A 88 -26.64 -1.29 12.51
CA GLN A 88 -26.24 -0.13 11.73
C GLN A 88 -25.16 -0.51 10.71
N PHE A 89 -25.25 0.09 9.52
CA PHE A 89 -24.23 -0.05 8.48
C PHE A 89 -23.45 1.25 8.38
N ILE A 90 -22.13 1.16 8.58
CA ILE A 90 -21.23 2.30 8.53
C ILE A 90 -20.23 2.06 7.40
N THR A 91 -20.12 3.03 6.50
CA THR A 91 -19.11 3.03 5.45
C THR A 91 -18.15 4.20 5.67
N SER A 92 -16.88 4.00 5.32
CA SER A 92 -15.84 5.02 5.44
C SER A 92 -14.87 4.89 4.28
N ASP A 93 -14.42 6.01 3.74
CA ASP A 93 -13.49 6.06 2.61
C ASP A 93 -12.18 6.75 3.04
N VAL A 94 -11.05 6.14 2.65
CA VAL A 94 -9.73 6.72 2.90
C VAL A 94 -9.30 7.49 1.65
N THR A 95 -9.25 8.81 1.78
CA THR A 95 -8.90 9.68 0.65
C THR A 95 -7.39 9.70 0.40
N ASP A 96 -7.00 9.66 -0.87
CA ASP A 96 -5.63 9.88 -1.34
C ASP A 96 -4.53 9.06 -0.63
N LEU A 97 -4.87 7.83 -0.19
CA LEU A 97 -4.03 6.95 0.62
C LEU A 97 -2.57 6.91 0.17
N TYR A 98 -2.31 6.57 -1.10
CA TYR A 98 -0.93 6.40 -1.60
C TYR A 98 -0.11 7.69 -1.55
N THR A 99 -0.74 8.83 -1.80
CA THR A 99 -0.07 10.14 -1.86
C THR A 99 0.05 10.80 -0.50
N MET A 100 -0.74 10.39 0.49
CA MET A 100 -0.81 11.03 1.81
C MET A 100 -0.29 10.19 2.97
N ILE A 101 0.00 8.91 2.75
CA ILE A 101 0.52 8.04 3.80
C ILE A 101 1.81 8.61 4.45
N PRO A 102 1.89 8.74 5.79
CA PRO A 102 3.08 9.20 6.47
C PRO A 102 4.24 8.21 6.26
N ARG A 103 5.37 8.69 5.74
CA ARG A 103 6.49 7.80 5.35
C ARG A 103 7.09 7.05 6.52
N ASP A 104 7.33 7.75 7.63
CA ASP A 104 7.94 7.15 8.82
C ASP A 104 6.99 6.14 9.45
N GLY A 105 5.70 6.47 9.53
CA GLY A 105 4.66 5.54 9.98
C GLY A 105 4.53 4.31 9.07
N ALA A 106 4.61 4.49 7.75
CA ALA A 106 4.58 3.40 6.79
C ALA A 106 5.80 2.46 6.92
N LEU A 107 6.99 3.03 7.12
CA LEU A 107 8.23 2.26 7.32
C LEU A 107 8.24 1.55 8.67
N ALA A 108 7.74 2.19 9.73
CA ALA A 108 7.55 1.53 11.02
C ALA A 108 6.59 0.34 10.90
N ALA A 109 5.46 0.55 10.22
CA ALA A 109 4.50 -0.52 10.00
C ALA A 109 5.07 -1.67 9.16
N LEU A 110 5.82 -1.34 8.11
CA LEU A 110 6.57 -2.34 7.34
C LEU A 110 7.56 -3.10 8.23
N GLY A 111 8.25 -2.42 9.14
CA GLY A 111 9.19 -3.05 10.07
C GLY A 111 8.51 -4.06 10.98
N HIS A 112 7.42 -3.67 11.62
CA HIS A 112 6.62 -4.57 12.46
C HIS A 112 6.07 -5.75 11.68
N PHE A 113 5.52 -5.50 10.49
CA PHE A 113 5.03 -6.54 9.58
C PHE A 113 6.15 -7.54 9.24
N CYS A 114 7.31 -7.04 8.80
CA CYS A 114 8.44 -7.88 8.43
C CYS A 114 8.95 -8.71 9.61
N ILE A 115 9.08 -8.12 10.80
CA ILE A 115 9.51 -8.85 12.01
C ILE A 115 8.54 -10.00 12.31
N ARG A 116 7.22 -9.72 12.30
CA ARG A 116 6.18 -10.71 12.61
C ARG A 116 6.14 -11.89 11.63
N HIS A 117 6.56 -11.67 10.39
CA HIS A 117 6.50 -12.67 9.32
C HIS A 117 7.87 -13.14 8.82
N SER A 118 8.93 -12.85 9.57
CA SER A 118 10.29 -13.28 9.28
C SER A 118 10.67 -14.55 10.03
N ALA A 119 11.62 -15.31 9.48
CA ALA A 119 12.36 -16.34 10.21
C ALA A 119 13.75 -15.77 10.51
N ASP A 120 14.18 -15.76 11.77
CA ASP A 120 15.48 -15.21 12.20
C ASP A 120 15.75 -13.78 11.71
N ARG A 121 14.72 -12.91 11.78
CA ARG A 121 14.76 -11.53 11.24
C ARG A 121 15.13 -11.46 9.76
N LYS A 122 14.81 -12.50 8.99
CA LYS A 122 14.98 -12.54 7.54
C LYS A 122 13.68 -12.86 6.81
N ILE A 123 13.51 -12.24 5.64
CA ILE A 123 12.50 -12.62 4.64
C ILE A 123 13.24 -13.07 3.40
N GLY A 124 13.07 -14.36 3.06
CA GLY A 124 13.97 -15.02 2.13
C GLY A 124 15.41 -14.93 2.64
N ASN A 125 16.29 -14.33 1.86
CA ASN A 125 17.71 -14.19 2.19
C ASN A 125 18.09 -12.79 2.71
N LEU A 126 17.12 -11.89 2.90
CA LEU A 126 17.36 -10.51 3.31
C LEU A 126 17.00 -10.28 4.78
N LEU A 127 17.89 -9.58 5.49
CA LEU A 127 17.59 -9.05 6.81
C LEU A 127 16.47 -7.99 6.72
N VAL A 128 15.60 -7.95 7.73
CA VAL A 128 14.54 -6.94 7.81
C VAL A 128 15.10 -5.52 7.68
N ASP A 129 16.24 -5.23 8.31
CA ASP A 129 16.86 -3.90 8.27
C ASP A 129 17.28 -3.52 6.84
N THR A 130 17.74 -4.48 6.04
CA THR A 130 18.05 -4.27 4.61
C THR A 130 16.79 -3.96 3.81
N ILE A 131 15.68 -4.67 4.08
CA ILE A 131 14.40 -4.42 3.43
C ILE A 131 13.91 -3.00 3.73
N LEU A 132 14.04 -2.54 4.99
CA LEU A 132 13.67 -1.20 5.40
C LEU A 132 14.55 -0.12 4.74
N GLN A 133 15.85 -0.35 4.61
CA GLN A 133 16.75 0.56 3.89
C GLN A 133 16.39 0.68 2.40
N LEU A 134 16.08 -0.45 1.75
CA LEU A 134 15.62 -0.46 0.36
C LEU A 134 14.29 0.27 0.21
N ALA A 135 13.33 0.03 1.11
CA ALA A 135 12.04 0.70 1.13
C ALA A 135 12.20 2.23 1.28
N ARG A 136 13.03 2.67 2.24
CA ARG A 136 13.34 4.09 2.42
C ARG A 136 13.98 4.69 1.17
N THR A 137 14.91 3.97 0.54
CA THR A 137 15.54 4.40 -0.71
C THR A 137 14.50 4.64 -1.81
N VAL A 138 13.51 3.76 -1.96
CA VAL A 138 12.41 3.94 -2.94
C VAL A 138 11.61 5.21 -2.64
N LEU A 139 11.29 5.48 -1.37
CA LEU A 139 10.53 6.68 -0.98
C LEU A 139 11.34 7.97 -1.14
N ASP A 140 12.64 7.95 -0.83
CA ASP A 140 13.50 9.12 -0.84
C ASP A 140 13.99 9.52 -2.24
N THR A 141 14.02 8.58 -3.17
CA THR A 141 14.40 8.83 -4.58
C THR A 141 13.21 9.19 -5.46
N ASN A 142 12.01 9.28 -4.89
CA ASN A 142 10.79 9.64 -5.61
C ASN A 142 10.76 11.13 -5.99
N SER A 143 11.37 11.43 -7.14
CA SER A 143 11.45 12.76 -7.74
C SER A 143 10.93 12.73 -9.17
N PHE A 144 10.33 13.83 -9.61
CA PHE A 144 9.73 13.95 -10.94
C PHE A 144 9.89 15.36 -11.50
N ALA A 145 9.83 15.48 -12.83
CA ALA A 145 9.78 16.75 -13.53
C ALA A 145 8.34 17.14 -13.85
N TYR A 146 8.03 18.41 -13.64
CA TYR A 146 6.78 19.03 -14.08
C TYR A 146 7.04 20.50 -14.43
N ASN A 147 6.54 20.93 -15.58
CA ASN A 147 6.66 22.31 -16.06
C ASN A 147 8.10 22.88 -15.94
N TYR A 148 9.07 22.12 -16.49
CA TYR A 148 10.52 22.44 -16.47
C TYR A 148 11.16 22.60 -15.08
N LYS A 149 10.47 22.18 -14.02
CA LYS A 149 10.98 22.17 -12.64
C LYS A 149 11.05 20.75 -12.09
N TYR A 150 11.95 20.54 -11.14
CA TYR A 150 12.14 19.28 -10.44
C TYR A 150 11.46 19.32 -9.08
N TYR A 151 10.72 18.27 -8.75
CA TYR A 151 10.02 18.11 -7.49
C TYR A 151 10.37 16.78 -6.86
N LYS A 152 10.47 16.76 -5.53
CA LYS A 152 10.56 15.55 -4.73
C LYS A 152 9.27 15.40 -3.96
N GLN A 153 8.62 14.25 -4.08
CA GLN A 153 7.48 13.95 -3.23
C GLN A 153 7.99 13.78 -1.79
N THR A 154 7.36 14.44 -0.82
CA THR A 154 7.78 14.41 0.60
C THR A 154 6.82 13.62 1.48
N LYS A 155 5.58 13.39 1.02
CA LYS A 155 4.55 12.58 1.68
C LYS A 155 4.08 11.45 0.76
N GLY A 156 3.73 10.31 1.34
CA GLY A 156 3.35 9.13 0.60
C GLY A 156 4.42 8.61 -0.38
N GLY A 157 3.97 7.77 -1.32
CA GLY A 157 4.77 7.21 -2.39
C GLY A 157 4.21 7.56 -3.77
N ALA A 158 5.01 7.34 -4.80
CA ALA A 158 4.55 7.49 -6.18
C ALA A 158 3.58 6.35 -6.51
N MET A 159 2.38 6.71 -6.96
CA MET A 159 1.39 5.72 -7.44
C MET A 159 1.91 4.84 -8.59
N GLY A 160 2.91 5.30 -9.35
CA GLY A 160 3.51 4.54 -10.46
C GLY A 160 4.56 3.49 -10.05
N LEU A 161 4.85 3.33 -8.75
CA LEU A 161 5.81 2.35 -8.24
C LEU A 161 5.06 1.18 -7.58
N PRO A 162 5.31 -0.10 -7.95
CA PRO A 162 4.60 -1.25 -7.37
C PRO A 162 4.70 -1.34 -5.86
N PHE A 163 5.87 -1.03 -5.31
CA PHE A 163 6.13 -1.09 -3.87
C PHE A 163 5.20 -0.16 -3.08
N THR A 164 4.83 1.00 -3.64
CA THR A 164 3.92 1.94 -2.97
C THR A 164 2.58 1.28 -2.63
N MET A 165 2.09 0.38 -3.50
CA MET A 165 0.81 -0.29 -3.29
C MET A 165 0.88 -1.26 -2.11
N VAL A 166 1.87 -2.16 -2.10
CA VAL A 166 2.03 -3.14 -1.01
C VAL A 166 2.35 -2.43 0.32
N LEU A 167 3.14 -1.36 0.30
CA LEU A 167 3.45 -0.57 1.50
C LEU A 167 2.18 0.06 2.10
N ALA A 168 1.36 0.70 1.27
CA ALA A 168 0.10 1.29 1.73
C ALA A 168 -0.87 0.23 2.27
N ASN A 169 -0.90 -0.94 1.64
CA ASN A 169 -1.70 -2.08 2.07
C ASN A 169 -1.26 -2.61 3.44
N ILE A 170 0.05 -2.77 3.66
CA ILE A 170 0.64 -3.16 4.95
C ILE A 170 0.33 -2.12 6.02
N TYR A 171 0.54 -0.83 5.72
CA TYR A 171 0.22 0.23 6.68
C TYR A 171 -1.25 0.24 7.08
N MET A 172 -2.16 0.09 6.11
CA MET A 172 -3.59 0.00 6.41
C MET A 172 -3.95 -1.26 7.18
N LEU A 173 -3.25 -2.38 6.96
CA LEU A 173 -3.42 -3.60 7.75
C LEU A 173 -3.01 -3.40 9.21
N GLU A 174 -1.95 -2.63 9.46
CA GLU A 174 -1.51 -2.29 10.81
C GLU A 174 -2.46 -1.30 11.49
N TRP A 175 -2.85 -0.24 10.76
CA TRP A 175 -3.78 0.77 11.26
C TRP A 175 -5.12 0.17 11.69
N LYS A 176 -5.61 -0.87 10.99
CA LYS A 176 -6.88 -1.53 11.32
C LYS A 176 -6.77 -2.62 12.41
N GLN A 177 -5.59 -2.93 12.94
CA GLN A 177 -5.45 -4.00 13.95
C GLN A 177 -6.35 -3.80 15.18
N PRO A 178 -6.46 -2.59 15.77
CA PRO A 178 -7.35 -2.37 16.90
C PRO A 178 -8.82 -2.63 16.55
N LEU A 179 -9.22 -2.29 15.32
CA LEU A 179 -10.58 -2.52 14.84
C LEU A 179 -10.88 -4.00 14.64
N ILE A 180 -9.92 -4.77 14.10
CA ILE A 180 -10.04 -6.23 13.97
C ILE A 180 -10.15 -6.88 15.35
N GLN A 181 -9.38 -6.40 16.34
CA GLN A 181 -9.47 -6.90 17.70
C GLN A 181 -10.83 -6.59 18.33
N HIS A 182 -11.30 -5.34 18.20
CA HIS A 182 -12.62 -4.93 18.70
C HIS A 182 -13.75 -5.75 18.08
N GLN A 183 -13.67 -6.03 16.78
CA GLN A 183 -14.62 -6.87 16.07
C GLN A 183 -14.73 -8.27 16.70
N ALA A 184 -13.59 -8.87 17.04
CA ALA A 184 -13.56 -10.20 17.65
C ALA A 184 -14.22 -10.22 19.04
N GLU A 185 -14.13 -9.12 19.78
CA GLU A 185 -14.70 -8.96 21.13
C GLU A 185 -16.20 -8.64 21.10
N GLN A 186 -16.65 -7.78 20.18
CA GLN A 186 -18.03 -7.27 20.12
C GLN A 186 -18.93 -8.07 19.16
N ASN A 187 -18.42 -9.13 18.55
CA ASN A 187 -19.13 -9.94 17.55
C ASN A 187 -19.62 -9.13 16.33
N GLU A 188 -18.96 -8.04 15.98
CA GLU A 188 -19.30 -7.18 14.84
C GLU A 188 -18.79 -7.77 13.50
N LEU A 189 -19.23 -7.19 12.38
CA LEU A 189 -18.70 -7.50 11.05
C LEU A 189 -17.93 -6.29 10.51
N TYR A 190 -16.63 -6.47 10.31
CA TYR A 190 -15.80 -5.52 9.58
C TYR A 190 -15.24 -6.15 8.31
N GLY A 191 -15.21 -5.36 7.25
CA GLY A 191 -14.60 -5.73 5.98
C GLY A 191 -13.98 -4.51 5.31
N ARG A 192 -12.85 -4.73 4.65
CA ARG A 192 -12.17 -3.77 3.79
C ARG A 192 -11.98 -4.42 2.42
#